data_AF-A9BK55-F1
#
_entry.id   AF-A9BK55-F1
#
_cell.length_a   1.000
_cell.length_b   1.000
_cell.length_c   1.000
_cell.angle_alpha   90.00
_cell.angle_beta   90.00
_cell.angle_gamma   90.00
#
_symmetry.space_group_name_H-M   'P 1'
#
loop_
_entity.id
_entity.type
_entity.pdbx_description
1 polymer ?
#
loop_
_entity_poly.entity_id
_entity_poly.type
_entity_poly.pdbx_seq_one_letter_code
_entity_poly.pdbx_strand_id
1 'polypeptide(L)'
;MFAGSKASFLLKNLVEAGFHSNHNKLIFEIIYEIKKTINDLSGILERSKKEKIFWDENPRIVCVILIKKKTIERNIKSLFFFFFHRTKQIELLFWLNNFGFSKHFFSHYFSKQEFKYLNIYNQILNDYFNQIQINLLKKDQFFSETFLSDIILKKNFKIFFNKKKKKNFYKNSKLLINFINIENFISKNFFKI
;
A
#
# COMPACT_ATOMS: atom_id res chain seq x y z
N MET A 1 21.77 14.51 -16.74
CA MET A 1 20.63 13.85 -16.09
C MET A 1 21.18 12.79 -15.14
N PHE A 2 20.95 12.90 -13.83
CA PHE A 2 21.53 11.99 -12.83
C PHE A 2 20.85 10.61 -12.87
N ALA A 3 21.63 9.54 -13.05
CA ALA A 3 21.14 8.15 -12.97
C ALA A 3 20.52 7.89 -11.59
N GLY A 4 19.30 7.33 -11.55
CA GLY A 4 18.56 7.07 -10.31
C GLY A 4 17.90 8.29 -9.64
N SER A 5 17.85 9.44 -10.31
CA SER A 5 17.08 10.62 -9.84
C SER A 5 15.58 10.33 -9.73
N LYS A 6 15.02 9.60 -10.70
CA LYS A 6 13.60 9.21 -10.72
C LYS A 6 13.22 8.31 -9.55
N ALA A 7 14.09 7.35 -9.22
CA ALA A 7 13.93 6.46 -8.09
C ALA A 7 13.97 7.22 -6.74
N SER A 8 14.85 8.21 -6.63
CA SER A 8 14.94 9.07 -5.45
C SER A 8 13.68 9.94 -5.29
N PHE A 9 13.17 10.47 -6.41
CA PHE A 9 11.92 11.24 -6.43
C PHE A 9 10.69 10.39 -6.04
N LEU A 10 10.63 9.12 -6.51
CA LEU A 10 9.59 8.18 -6.12
C LEU A 10 9.54 7.97 -4.60
N LEU A 11 10.70 7.78 -3.96
CA LEU A 11 10.78 7.59 -2.51
C LEU A 11 10.39 8.87 -1.75
N LYS A 12 10.80 10.05 -2.22
CA LYS A 12 10.42 11.33 -1.61
C LYS A 12 8.89 11.53 -1.66
N ASN A 13 8.28 11.26 -2.81
CA ASN A 13 6.82 11.40 -2.96
C ASN A 13 6.05 10.42 -2.07
N LEU A 14 6.58 9.22 -1.82
CA LEU A 14 5.96 8.27 -0.90
C LEU A 14 5.93 8.80 0.55
N VAL A 15 6.91 9.59 0.96
CA VAL A 15 6.92 10.26 2.27
C VAL A 15 5.92 11.41 2.31
N GLU A 16 5.81 12.19 1.24
CA GLU A 16 5.02 13.44 1.22
C GLU A 16 3.53 13.25 0.87
N ALA A 17 3.18 12.30 -0.01
CA ALA A 17 1.85 12.26 -0.65
C ALA A 17 0.79 11.36 0.02
N GLY A 18 1.14 10.63 1.08
CA GLY A 18 0.22 9.70 1.72
C GLY A 18 -0.36 8.66 0.74
N PHE A 19 -1.62 8.25 0.93
CA PHE A 19 -2.25 7.19 0.12
C PHE A 19 -2.63 7.59 -1.31
N HIS A 20 -2.51 8.87 -1.67
CA HIS A 20 -3.35 9.50 -2.69
C HIS A 20 -2.78 9.55 -4.11
N SER A 21 -1.50 9.21 -4.33
CA SER A 21 -0.87 9.35 -5.65
C SER A 21 -0.68 8.01 -6.37
N ASN A 22 -1.27 7.91 -7.57
CA ASN A 22 -0.95 6.84 -8.51
C ASN A 22 0.46 7.07 -9.11
N HIS A 23 1.44 6.30 -8.64
CA HIS A 23 2.84 6.43 -9.07
C HIS A 23 3.21 5.61 -10.31
N ASN A 24 2.24 4.99 -10.99
CA ASN A 24 2.49 4.06 -12.10
C ASN A 24 3.41 4.66 -13.17
N LYS A 25 3.23 5.93 -13.55
CA LYS A 25 4.07 6.60 -14.55
C LYS A 25 5.55 6.61 -14.13
N LEU A 26 5.85 7.04 -12.90
CA LEU A 26 7.22 7.08 -12.37
C LEU A 26 7.83 5.69 -12.26
N ILE A 27 7.05 4.70 -11.83
CA ILE A 27 7.49 3.29 -11.76
C ILE A 27 7.87 2.79 -13.16
N PHE A 28 7.04 3.03 -14.19
CA PHE A 28 7.34 2.65 -15.57
C PHE A 28 8.61 3.34 -16.09
N GLU A 29 8.79 4.61 -15.78
CA GLU A 29 10.00 5.34 -16.18
C GLU A 29 11.28 4.76 -15.55
N ILE A 30 11.23 4.33 -14.27
CA ILE A 30 12.36 3.67 -13.60
C ILE A 30 12.63 2.30 -14.21
N ILE A 31 11.58 1.50 -14.49
CA ILE A 31 11.72 0.19 -15.15
C ILE A 31 12.35 0.36 -16.54
N TYR A 32 11.95 1.39 -17.29
CA TYR A 32 12.54 1.70 -18.58
C TYR A 32 14.03 2.07 -18.47
N GLU A 33 14.42 2.87 -17.47
CA GLU A 33 15.82 3.21 -17.20
C GLU A 33 16.66 1.97 -16.86
N ILE A 34 16.11 1.05 -16.06
CA ILE A 34 16.76 -0.24 -15.75
C ILE A 34 16.94 -1.06 -17.04
N LYS A 35 15.88 -1.22 -17.86
CA LYS A 35 15.93 -1.98 -19.11
C LYS A 35 16.96 -1.41 -20.08
N LYS A 36 16.99 -0.08 -20.24
CA LYS A 36 17.99 0.61 -21.07
C LYS A 36 19.41 0.32 -20.58
N THR A 37 19.64 0.40 -19.26
CA THR A 37 20.96 0.14 -18.67
C THR A 37 21.41 -1.30 -18.85
N ILE A 38 20.49 -2.28 -18.76
CA ILE A 38 20.76 -3.69 -19.04
C ILE A 38 21.13 -3.90 -20.51
N ASN A 39 20.39 -3.28 -21.45
CA ASN A 39 20.69 -3.38 -22.88
C ASN A 39 22.05 -2.76 -23.24
N ASP A 40 22.41 -1.64 -22.60
CA ASP A 40 23.74 -1.04 -22.77
C ASP A 40 24.83 -2.00 -22.27
N LEU A 41 24.61 -2.62 -21.10
CA LEU A 41 25.55 -3.62 -20.56
C LEU A 41 25.68 -4.80 -21.52
N SER A 42 24.58 -5.41 -21.97
CA SER A 42 24.64 -6.55 -22.90
C SER A 42 25.37 -6.19 -24.20
N GLY A 43 25.16 -4.99 -24.73
CA GLY A 43 25.87 -4.49 -25.90
C GLY A 43 27.39 -4.35 -25.68
N ILE A 44 27.81 -3.92 -24.49
CA ILE A 44 29.24 -3.90 -24.11
C ILE A 44 29.79 -5.33 -24.08
N LEU A 45 29.12 -6.25 -23.37
CA LEU A 45 29.55 -7.65 -23.24
C LEU A 45 29.67 -8.34 -24.61
N GLU A 46 28.71 -8.11 -25.51
CA GLU A 46 28.71 -8.69 -26.86
C GLU A 46 29.84 -8.18 -27.74
N ARG A 47 30.05 -6.85 -27.79
CA ARG A 47 31.13 -6.25 -28.60
C ARG A 47 32.48 -6.78 -28.18
N SER A 48 32.71 -6.80 -26.89
CA SER A 48 33.99 -7.27 -26.38
C SER A 48 34.23 -8.77 -26.57
N LYS A 49 33.18 -9.60 -26.62
CA LYS A 49 33.32 -11.02 -27.01
C LYS A 49 33.75 -11.12 -28.47
N LYS A 50 33.16 -10.31 -29.36
CA LYS A 50 33.51 -10.27 -30.79
C LYS A 50 34.93 -9.76 -31.03
N GLU A 51 35.33 -8.72 -30.30
CA GLU A 51 36.62 -8.04 -30.45
C GLU A 51 37.73 -8.68 -29.60
N LYS A 52 37.45 -9.76 -28.87
CA LYS A 52 38.38 -10.42 -27.93
C LYS A 52 39.03 -9.45 -26.92
N ILE A 53 38.26 -8.48 -26.45
CA ILE A 53 38.72 -7.52 -25.43
C ILE A 53 38.56 -8.14 -24.04
N PHE A 54 39.65 -8.28 -23.30
CA PHE A 54 39.65 -8.63 -21.88
C PHE A 54 39.35 -7.38 -21.04
N TRP A 55 38.18 -7.32 -20.39
CA TRP A 55 37.76 -6.08 -19.69
C TRP A 55 38.54 -5.87 -18.42
N ASP A 56 38.96 -6.97 -17.80
CA ASP A 56 39.71 -7.00 -16.54
C ASP A 56 41.02 -6.22 -16.65
N GLU A 57 41.53 -6.05 -17.87
CA GLU A 57 42.75 -5.32 -18.20
C GLU A 57 42.49 -3.86 -18.61
N ASN A 58 41.21 -3.48 -18.82
CA ASN A 58 40.82 -2.12 -19.19
C ASN A 58 40.02 -1.44 -18.05
N PRO A 59 40.68 -0.65 -17.18
CA PRO A 59 40.04 -0.07 -15.99
C PRO A 59 38.86 0.85 -16.34
N ARG A 60 38.87 1.48 -17.54
CA ARG A 60 37.74 2.34 -17.97
C ARG A 60 36.48 1.52 -18.22
N ILE A 61 36.61 0.35 -18.87
CA ILE A 61 35.47 -0.54 -19.15
C ILE A 61 34.94 -1.13 -17.84
N VAL A 62 35.83 -1.56 -16.94
CA VAL A 62 35.46 -2.04 -15.60
C VAL A 62 34.67 -0.99 -14.84
N CYS A 63 35.14 0.27 -14.82
CA CYS A 63 34.41 1.37 -14.17
C CYS A 63 33.01 1.56 -14.77
N VAL A 64 32.86 1.54 -16.10
CA VAL A 64 31.55 1.69 -16.76
C VAL A 64 30.60 0.56 -16.38
N ILE A 65 31.08 -0.69 -16.38
CA ILE A 65 30.29 -1.86 -15.98
C ILE A 65 29.84 -1.74 -14.52
N LEU A 66 30.76 -1.39 -13.62
CA LEU A 66 30.47 -1.22 -12.19
C LEU A 66 29.45 -0.10 -11.94
N ILE A 67 29.60 1.06 -12.58
CA ILE A 67 28.66 2.17 -12.46
C ILE A 67 27.26 1.77 -12.93
N LYS A 68 27.16 1.11 -14.10
CA LYS A 68 25.88 0.64 -14.63
C LYS A 68 25.25 -0.42 -13.72
N LYS A 69 26.03 -1.38 -13.21
CA LYS A 69 25.58 -2.38 -12.23
C LYS A 69 25.02 -1.71 -10.97
N LYS A 70 25.76 -0.75 -10.39
CA LYS A 70 25.32 -0.01 -9.20
C LYS A 70 24.07 0.85 -9.44
N THR A 71 23.91 1.37 -10.65
CA THR A 71 22.70 2.10 -11.04
C THR A 71 21.47 1.18 -11.05
N ILE A 72 21.60 -0.03 -11.62
CA ILE A 72 20.53 -1.04 -11.62
C ILE A 72 20.18 -1.46 -10.18
N GLU A 73 21.18 -1.81 -9.38
CA GLU A 73 20.99 -2.21 -7.97
C GLU A 73 20.25 -1.11 -7.18
N ARG A 74 20.64 0.16 -7.34
CA ARG A 74 20.00 1.30 -6.67
C ARG A 74 18.54 1.45 -7.08
N ASN A 75 18.24 1.39 -8.38
CA ASN A 75 16.87 1.56 -8.88
C ASN A 75 15.96 0.41 -8.43
N ILE A 76 16.45 -0.84 -8.49
CA ILE A 76 15.71 -2.01 -7.99
C ILE A 76 15.45 -1.89 -6.48
N LYS A 77 16.47 -1.55 -5.69
CA LYS A 77 16.33 -1.38 -4.24
C LYS A 77 15.29 -0.31 -3.91
N SER A 78 15.29 0.80 -4.65
CA SER A 78 14.31 1.89 -4.45
C SER A 78 12.89 1.45 -4.78
N LEU A 79 12.68 0.71 -5.88
CA LEU A 79 11.37 0.13 -6.23
C LEU A 79 10.91 -0.86 -5.16
N PHE A 80 11.81 -1.72 -4.67
CA PHE A 80 11.52 -2.67 -3.60
C PHE A 80 11.05 -1.95 -2.33
N PHE A 81 11.79 -0.93 -1.87
CA PHE A 81 11.40 -0.14 -0.71
C PHE A 81 10.05 0.55 -0.89
N PHE A 82 9.80 1.11 -2.08
CA PHE A 82 8.52 1.71 -2.41
C PHE A 82 7.37 0.71 -2.28
N PHE A 83 7.48 -0.46 -2.93
CA PHE A 83 6.43 -1.49 -2.88
C PHE A 83 6.25 -2.05 -1.48
N PHE A 84 7.34 -2.30 -0.75
CA PHE A 84 7.29 -2.79 0.63
C PHE A 84 6.49 -1.84 1.52
N HIS A 85 6.81 -0.54 1.46
CA HIS A 85 6.12 0.46 2.27
C HIS A 85 4.65 0.62 1.83
N ARG A 86 4.38 0.57 0.53
CA ARG A 86 3.02 0.61 -0.02
C ARG A 86 2.17 -0.56 0.48
N THR A 87 2.73 -1.76 0.52
CA THR A 87 2.05 -2.95 1.07
C THR A 87 1.74 -2.78 2.56
N LYS A 88 2.68 -2.29 3.35
CA LYS A 88 2.46 -2.04 4.80
C LYS A 88 1.36 -1.00 5.05
N GLN A 89 1.36 0.05 4.26
CA GLN A 89 0.31 1.06 4.24
C GLN A 89 -1.07 0.42 3.94
N ILE A 90 -1.15 -0.42 2.91
CA ILE A 90 -2.38 -1.12 2.53
C ILE A 90 -2.87 -2.07 3.63
N GLU A 91 -1.97 -2.88 4.20
CA GLU A 91 -2.28 -3.76 5.34
C GLU A 91 -2.84 -2.94 6.51
N LEU A 92 -2.17 -1.85 6.88
CA LEU A 92 -2.60 -0.98 7.98
C LEU A 92 -3.99 -0.40 7.75
N LEU A 93 -4.29 0.08 6.53
CA LEU A 93 -5.65 0.51 6.19
C LEU A 93 -6.66 -0.64 6.29
N PHE A 94 -6.28 -1.84 5.87
CA PHE A 94 -7.18 -2.98 5.96
C PHE A 94 -7.58 -3.29 7.40
N TRP A 95 -6.60 -3.27 8.31
CA TRP A 95 -6.80 -3.46 9.73
C TRP A 95 -7.62 -2.33 10.37
N LEU A 96 -7.30 -1.06 10.06
CA LEU A 96 -8.09 0.10 10.52
C LEU A 96 -9.55 0.03 10.03
N ASN A 97 -9.79 -0.61 8.89
CA ASN A 97 -11.11 -0.70 8.27
C ASN A 97 -11.88 -1.94 8.70
N ASN A 98 -11.40 -2.66 9.71
CA ASN A 98 -11.98 -3.92 10.19
C ASN A 98 -12.22 -4.90 9.04
N PHE A 99 -11.20 -5.12 8.23
CA PHE A 99 -11.21 -6.10 7.15
C PHE A 99 -12.25 -5.80 6.04
N GLY A 100 -12.83 -4.58 6.02
CA GLY A 100 -13.84 -4.15 5.07
C GLY A 100 -13.30 -3.15 4.05
N PHE A 101 -13.14 -3.58 2.79
CA PHE A 101 -12.91 -2.67 1.67
C PHE A 101 -14.12 -2.64 0.74
N SER A 102 -14.73 -1.46 0.55
CA SER A 102 -15.58 -1.26 -0.62
C SER A 102 -14.68 -0.98 -1.82
N LYS A 103 -14.72 -1.86 -2.84
CA LYS A 103 -13.94 -1.69 -4.08
C LYS A 103 -14.15 -0.30 -4.70
N HIS A 104 -15.35 0.27 -4.57
CA HIS A 104 -15.71 1.58 -5.12
C HIS A 104 -14.97 2.77 -4.49
N PHE A 105 -14.66 2.73 -3.19
CA PHE A 105 -14.03 3.89 -2.54
C PHE A 105 -12.51 3.94 -2.80
N PHE A 106 -11.89 2.75 -2.91
CA PHE A 106 -10.44 2.63 -3.04
C PHE A 106 -9.95 2.34 -4.46
N SER A 107 -10.84 2.16 -5.44
CA SER A 107 -10.46 1.91 -6.84
C SER A 107 -9.61 3.02 -7.46
N HIS A 108 -9.69 4.24 -6.92
CA HIS A 108 -8.86 5.37 -7.35
C HIS A 108 -7.47 5.38 -6.71
N TYR A 109 -7.29 4.67 -5.59
CA TYR A 109 -6.05 4.68 -4.80
C TYR A 109 -5.21 3.41 -4.97
N PHE A 110 -5.86 2.29 -5.27
CA PHE A 110 -5.21 1.01 -5.45
C PHE A 110 -5.26 0.55 -6.90
N SER A 111 -4.11 0.07 -7.37
CA SER A 111 -3.96 -0.71 -8.58
C SER A 111 -4.71 -2.05 -8.48
N LYS A 112 -5.00 -2.64 -9.64
CA LYS A 112 -5.61 -3.98 -9.71
C LYS A 112 -4.77 -5.04 -9.01
N GLN A 113 -3.44 -4.91 -9.06
CA GLN A 113 -2.49 -5.82 -8.39
C GLN A 113 -2.59 -5.71 -6.86
N GLU A 114 -2.68 -4.50 -6.33
CA GLU A 114 -2.86 -4.27 -4.89
C GLU A 114 -4.19 -4.86 -4.38
N PHE A 115 -5.27 -4.76 -5.16
CA PHE A 115 -6.53 -5.44 -4.82
C PHE A 115 -6.41 -6.96 -4.85
N LYS A 116 -5.68 -7.53 -5.82
CA LYS A 116 -5.45 -8.98 -5.88
C LYS A 116 -4.68 -9.45 -4.65
N TYR A 117 -3.63 -8.70 -4.28
CA TYR A 117 -2.87 -8.95 -3.06
C TYR A 117 -3.76 -8.91 -1.80
N LEU A 118 -4.61 -7.88 -1.66
CA LEU A 118 -5.54 -7.75 -0.53
C LEU A 118 -6.51 -8.92 -0.42
N ASN A 119 -7.03 -9.43 -1.54
CA ASN A 119 -7.93 -10.58 -1.52
C ASN A 119 -7.22 -11.83 -0.99
N ILE A 120 -5.98 -12.07 -1.41
CA ILE A 120 -5.16 -13.19 -0.92
C ILE A 120 -4.85 -12.99 0.57
N TYR A 121 -4.46 -11.78 0.97
CA TYR A 121 -4.19 -11.45 2.36
C TYR A 121 -5.41 -11.69 3.26
N ASN A 122 -6.60 -11.28 2.82
CA ASN A 122 -7.85 -11.52 3.53
C ASN A 122 -8.16 -13.02 3.63
N GLN A 123 -7.94 -13.81 2.58
CA GLN A 123 -8.12 -15.26 2.62
C GLN A 123 -7.23 -15.90 3.70
N ILE A 124 -5.93 -15.59 3.69
CA ILE A 124 -4.96 -16.11 4.67
C ILE A 124 -5.37 -15.73 6.10
N LEU A 125 -5.81 -14.49 6.32
CA LEU A 125 -6.27 -14.04 7.63
C LEU A 125 -7.52 -14.79 8.10
N ASN A 126 -8.50 -15.01 7.21
CA ASN A 126 -9.70 -15.78 7.56
C ASN A 126 -9.36 -17.22 7.90
N ASP A 127 -8.45 -17.85 7.14
CA ASP A 127 -7.99 -19.21 7.43
C ASP A 127 -7.31 -19.29 8.81
N TYR A 128 -6.46 -18.30 9.12
CA TYR A 128 -5.81 -18.18 10.42
C TYR A 128 -6.80 -17.97 11.58
N PHE A 129 -7.79 -17.08 11.41
CA PHE A 129 -8.83 -16.86 12.43
C PHE A 129 -9.71 -18.10 12.65
N ASN A 130 -10.03 -18.82 11.58
CA ASN A 130 -10.78 -20.07 11.67
C ASN A 130 -10.01 -21.14 12.46
N GLN A 131 -8.68 -21.22 12.28
CA GLN A 131 -7.84 -22.17 13.02
C GLN A 131 -7.79 -21.88 14.52
N ILE A 132 -7.66 -20.61 14.90
CA ILE A 132 -7.47 -20.23 16.30
C ILE A 132 -8.81 -20.12 17.05
N GLN A 133 -9.93 -20.18 16.34
CA GLN A 133 -11.30 -19.98 16.88
C GLN A 133 -11.47 -18.64 17.61
N ILE A 134 -10.53 -17.70 17.45
CA ILE A 134 -10.64 -16.34 17.97
C ILE A 134 -11.31 -15.50 16.91
N ASN A 135 -12.47 -14.97 17.27
CA ASN A 135 -13.15 -13.99 16.47
C ASN A 135 -12.55 -12.60 16.72
N LEU A 136 -11.43 -12.28 16.07
CA LEU A 136 -10.82 -10.93 16.12
C LEU A 136 -11.73 -9.84 15.51
N LEU A 137 -12.90 -10.19 14.97
CA LEU A 137 -13.99 -9.25 14.70
C LEU A 137 -14.62 -8.69 15.98
N LYS A 138 -14.41 -9.32 17.15
CA LYS A 138 -14.60 -8.67 18.45
C LYS A 138 -13.44 -7.71 18.63
N LYS A 139 -13.71 -6.51 18.12
CA LYS A 139 -12.91 -5.31 18.26
C LYS A 139 -12.71 -5.02 19.74
N ASP A 140 -11.47 -5.10 20.18
CA ASP A 140 -11.02 -4.53 21.46
C ASP A 140 -9.88 -3.55 21.13
N GLN A 141 -10.03 -2.74 20.07
CA GLN A 141 -9.02 -1.72 19.73
C GLN A 141 -9.03 -0.58 20.75
N PHE A 142 -10.15 -0.39 21.43
CA PHE A 142 -10.31 0.57 22.49
C PHE A 142 -10.77 -0.18 23.75
N PHE A 143 -9.93 -0.23 24.78
CA PHE A 143 -10.40 -0.65 26.10
C PHE A 143 -11.40 0.39 26.60
N SER A 144 -12.64 -0.02 26.82
CA SER A 144 -13.66 0.81 27.46
C SER A 144 -13.86 0.32 28.89
N GLU A 145 -13.72 1.20 29.87
CA GLU A 145 -14.10 0.92 31.26
C GLU A 145 -15.63 0.83 31.43
N THR A 146 -16.42 1.22 30.43
CA THR A 146 -17.89 1.37 30.52
C THR A 146 -18.65 0.76 29.33
N PHE A 147 -19.55 -0.19 29.61
CA PHE A 147 -20.37 -0.91 28.62
C PHE A 147 -21.25 0.00 27.72
N LEU A 148 -21.61 1.19 28.19
CA LEU A 148 -22.40 2.19 27.47
C LEU A 148 -21.59 3.49 27.34
N SER A 149 -21.67 4.14 26.19
CA SER A 149 -21.09 5.48 26.02
C SER A 149 -22.04 6.41 25.29
N ASP A 150 -21.93 7.69 25.66
CA ASP A 150 -22.61 8.79 25.01
C ASP A 150 -21.83 9.22 23.75
N ILE A 151 -22.49 9.23 22.59
CA ILE A 151 -21.89 9.72 21.34
C ILE A 151 -22.70 10.90 20.80
N ILE A 152 -21.98 11.93 20.35
CA ILE A 152 -22.54 13.05 19.59
C ILE A 152 -22.24 12.87 18.11
N LEU A 153 -23.28 12.98 17.28
CA LEU A 153 -23.17 12.73 15.85
C LEU A 153 -22.74 13.97 15.08
N LYS A 154 -21.64 13.91 14.34
CA LYS A 154 -21.18 15.04 13.52
C LYS A 154 -21.89 15.16 12.16
N LYS A 155 -22.55 14.10 11.69
CA LYS A 155 -23.25 14.03 10.38
C LYS A 155 -24.55 13.22 10.51
N ASN A 156 -25.51 13.42 9.60
CA ASN A 156 -26.69 12.57 9.48
C ASN A 156 -26.30 11.17 8.98
N PHE A 157 -26.94 10.13 9.49
CA PHE A 157 -26.72 8.77 8.99
C PHE A 157 -27.94 7.86 9.11
N LYS A 158 -27.98 6.87 8.22
CA LYS A 158 -28.97 5.79 8.23
C LYS A 158 -28.26 4.49 8.54
N ILE A 159 -28.74 3.80 9.57
CA ILE A 159 -28.17 2.51 9.97
C ILE A 159 -29.25 1.46 9.90
N PHE A 160 -28.86 0.29 9.39
CA PHE A 160 -29.60 -0.93 9.52
C PHE A 160 -29.18 -1.63 10.81
N PHE A 161 -30.08 -1.64 11.80
CA PHE A 161 -29.88 -2.43 13.02
C PHE A 161 -30.19 -3.91 12.78
N ASN A 162 -31.06 -4.20 11.80
CA ASN A 162 -31.36 -5.55 11.30
C ASN A 162 -31.96 -5.43 9.88
N LYS A 163 -31.97 -6.54 9.11
CA LYS A 163 -32.48 -6.60 7.71
C LYS A 163 -33.88 -5.98 7.49
N LYS A 164 -34.65 -5.71 8.56
CA LYS A 164 -36.02 -5.17 8.51
C LYS A 164 -36.24 -3.81 9.21
N LYS A 165 -35.29 -3.25 9.97
CA LYS A 165 -35.47 -1.97 10.69
C LYS A 165 -34.37 -0.95 10.35
N LYS A 166 -34.77 0.12 9.66
CA LYS A 166 -33.97 1.32 9.42
C LYS A 166 -34.24 2.33 10.53
N LYS A 167 -33.19 2.85 11.15
CA LYS A 167 -33.28 4.05 11.99
C LYS A 167 -32.50 5.19 11.34
N ASN A 168 -33.14 6.34 11.26
CA ASN A 168 -32.50 7.59 10.83
C ASN A 168 -31.94 8.28 12.06
N PHE A 169 -30.71 8.76 11.95
CA PHE A 169 -30.06 9.53 13.00
C PHE A 169 -29.60 10.86 12.45
N TYR A 170 -29.79 11.90 13.25
CA TYR A 170 -29.62 13.27 12.84
C TYR A 170 -28.34 13.85 13.45
N LYS A 171 -27.71 14.75 12.71
CA LYS A 171 -26.55 15.50 13.13
C LYS A 171 -26.86 16.20 14.46
N ASN A 172 -25.88 16.20 15.35
CA ASN A 172 -25.92 16.75 16.70
C ASN A 172 -26.87 16.03 17.67
N SER A 173 -27.54 14.93 17.30
CA SER A 173 -28.29 14.15 18.28
C SER A 173 -27.34 13.38 19.18
N LYS A 174 -27.66 13.31 20.48
CA LYS A 174 -26.91 12.50 21.46
C LYS A 174 -27.50 11.09 21.49
N LEU A 175 -26.64 10.08 21.41
CA LEU A 175 -27.05 8.67 21.47
C LEU A 175 -26.32 7.95 22.58
N LEU A 176 -27.08 7.21 23.39
CA LEU A 176 -26.54 6.23 24.32
C LEU A 176 -26.45 4.88 23.59
N ILE A 177 -25.24 4.37 23.38
CA ILE A 177 -25.01 3.15 22.60
C ILE A 177 -24.04 2.23 23.35
N ASN A 178 -24.27 0.91 23.24
CA ASN A 178 -23.33 -0.10 23.71
C ASN A 178 -22.02 -0.02 22.91
N PHE A 179 -20.89 -0.07 23.61
CA PHE A 179 -19.54 -0.03 23.05
C PHE A 179 -19.31 -0.90 21.81
N ILE A 180 -19.85 -2.13 21.78
CA ILE A 180 -19.75 -3.05 20.63
C ILE A 180 -20.35 -2.44 19.36
N ASN A 181 -21.42 -1.66 19.50
CA ASN A 181 -22.05 -0.95 18.38
C ASN A 181 -21.29 0.34 18.03
N ILE A 182 -20.62 0.97 19.01
CA ILE A 182 -19.80 2.18 18.82
C ILE A 182 -18.62 1.91 17.89
N GLU A 183 -17.85 0.85 18.14
CA GLU A 183 -16.70 0.53 17.29
C GLU A 183 -17.12 0.16 15.86
N ASN A 184 -18.33 -0.38 15.70
CA ASN A 184 -18.97 -0.57 14.39
C ASN A 184 -19.38 0.75 13.71
N PHE A 185 -19.73 1.79 14.48
CA PHE A 185 -20.01 3.13 13.95
C PHE A 185 -18.76 3.92 13.62
N ILE A 186 -17.78 3.93 14.52
CA ILE A 186 -16.52 4.63 14.35
C ILE A 186 -15.79 4.10 13.12
N SER A 187 -15.66 2.78 12.98
CA SER A 187 -14.96 2.20 11.84
C SER A 187 -15.63 2.46 10.49
N LYS A 188 -16.96 2.62 10.47
CA LYS A 188 -17.70 2.97 9.25
C LYS A 188 -17.64 4.47 8.93
N ASN A 189 -17.40 5.32 9.94
CA ASN A 189 -17.38 6.79 9.79
C ASN A 189 -15.98 7.38 9.52
N PHE A 190 -14.88 6.64 9.76
CA PHE A 190 -13.55 7.07 9.31
C PHE A 190 -13.45 7.28 7.78
N PHE A 191 -14.41 6.76 6.99
CA PHE A 191 -14.46 6.86 5.52
C PHE A 191 -15.35 7.96 4.96
N LYS A 192 -15.84 8.89 5.79
CA LYS A 192 -16.48 10.11 5.32
C LYS A 192 -15.73 11.35 5.81
N ILE A 193 -14.47 11.48 5.41
CA ILE A 193 -13.80 12.79 5.34
C ILE A 193 -14.01 13.29 3.91
#